data_AF-A0A7V4G6B6-F1
#
_entry.id   AF-A0A7V4G6B6-F1
#
_cell.length_a   1.000
_cell.length_b   1.000
_cell.length_c   1.000
_cell.angle_alpha   90.00
_cell.angle_beta   90.00
_cell.angle_gamma   90.00
#
_symmetry.space_group_name_H-M   'P 1'
#
loop_
_entity.id
_entity.type
_entity.pdbx_description
1 polymer ?
#
loop_
_entity_poly.entity_id
_entity_poly.type
_entity_poly.pdbx_seq_one_letter_code
_entity_poly.pdbx_strand_id
1 'polypeptide(L)'
;MKRGQKPVILYFGDMDPSGWQMLEAIKQTLEDDMDLWGVEYQRVALTPEQIMSYELPHDPQAVKITDRRYRHYVERFGDLAVELDALHPQVLRQLAVEAIESHFDMDLFREQVAVEQLEQERLASIKQKILAEMNGLTSQTSQT
;
A
#
# COMPACT_ATOMS: atom_id res chain seq x y z
N MET A 1 -9.03 18.57 -5.89
CA MET A 1 -8.86 17.90 -4.57
C MET A 1 -9.35 18.83 -3.45
N LYS A 2 -10.46 18.50 -2.76
CA LYS A 2 -11.23 19.45 -1.92
C LYS A 2 -10.93 19.42 -0.41
N ARG A 3 -9.98 18.60 0.07
CA ARG A 3 -9.68 18.42 1.52
C ARG A 3 -8.21 18.63 1.92
N GLY A 4 -7.37 19.18 1.05
CA GLY A 4 -5.92 19.36 1.33
C GLY A 4 -5.11 18.06 1.38
N GLN A 5 -5.73 16.91 1.10
CA GLN A 5 -5.07 15.62 1.01
C GLN A 5 -4.46 15.43 -0.38
N LYS A 6 -3.23 14.91 -0.42
CA LYS A 6 -2.52 14.56 -1.65
C LYS A 6 -2.64 13.04 -1.86
N PRO A 7 -3.28 12.56 -2.94
CA PRO A 7 -3.34 11.14 -3.22
C PRO A 7 -1.98 10.63 -3.67
N VAL A 8 -1.68 9.39 -3.29
CA VAL A 8 -0.45 8.68 -3.64
C VAL A 8 -0.81 7.36 -4.30
N ILE A 9 -0.19 7.06 -5.44
CA ILE A 9 -0.28 5.78 -6.14
C ILE A 9 1.01 5.01 -5.89
N LEU A 10 0.88 3.93 -5.12
CA LEU A 10 1.94 2.95 -4.90
C LEU A 10 1.84 1.88 -5.98
N TYR A 11 2.84 1.84 -6.86
CA TYR A 11 2.88 0.96 -8.02
C TYR A 11 3.78 -0.25 -7.78
N PHE A 12 3.19 -1.43 -7.95
CA PHE A 12 3.86 -2.73 -7.89
C PHE A 12 3.69 -3.38 -9.26
N GLY A 13 4.78 -3.51 -10.00
CA GLY A 13 4.74 -4.09 -11.33
C GLY A 13 6.08 -4.67 -11.74
N ASP A 14 6.05 -5.40 -12.84
CA ASP A 14 7.20 -6.13 -13.35
C ASP A 14 8.32 -5.18 -13.76
N MET A 15 9.57 -5.63 -13.59
CA MET A 15 10.73 -5.00 -14.19
C MET A 15 10.88 -5.55 -15.60
N ASP A 16 10.11 -5.01 -16.53
CA ASP A 16 10.27 -5.23 -17.97
C ASP A 16 9.87 -3.94 -18.72
N PRO A 17 10.10 -3.85 -20.05
CA PRO A 17 9.75 -2.63 -20.80
C PRO A 17 8.29 -2.20 -20.65
N SER A 18 7.37 -3.16 -20.46
CA SER A 18 5.93 -2.90 -20.38
C SER A 18 5.50 -2.48 -18.97
N GLY A 19 5.99 -3.15 -17.93
CA GLY A 19 5.76 -2.84 -16.52
C GLY A 19 6.44 -1.53 -16.10
N TRP A 20 7.55 -1.15 -16.73
CA TRP A 20 8.12 0.18 -16.54
C TRP A 20 7.26 1.27 -17.17
N GLN A 21 6.82 1.09 -18.42
CA GLN A 21 5.99 2.10 -19.11
C GLN A 21 4.60 2.23 -18.46
N MET A 22 4.06 1.18 -17.87
CA MET A 22 2.71 1.19 -17.31
C MET A 22 2.51 2.31 -16.27
N LEU A 23 3.50 2.59 -15.42
CA LEU A 23 3.41 3.67 -14.45
C LEU A 23 3.31 5.05 -15.14
N GLU A 24 4.11 5.27 -16.18
CA GLU A 24 4.05 6.51 -16.97
C GLU A 24 2.70 6.63 -17.70
N ALA A 25 2.16 5.52 -18.21
CA ALA A 25 0.84 5.52 -18.85
C ALA A 25 -0.28 5.85 -17.85
N ILE A 26 -0.24 5.28 -16.64
CA ILE A 26 -1.18 5.61 -15.55
C ILE A 26 -1.09 7.09 -15.20
N LYS A 27 0.13 7.64 -15.10
CA LYS A 27 0.35 9.06 -14.84
C LYS A 27 -0.24 9.92 -15.95
N GLN A 28 0.08 9.63 -17.21
CA GLN A 28 -0.42 10.35 -18.37
C GLN A 28 -1.96 10.34 -18.41
N THR A 29 -2.60 9.19 -18.23
CA THR A 29 -4.06 9.12 -18.26
C THR A 29 -4.70 9.90 -17.11
N LEU A 30 -4.15 9.83 -15.90
CA LEU A 30 -4.70 10.58 -14.77
C LEU A 30 -4.52 12.09 -14.92
N GLU A 31 -3.34 12.53 -15.33
CA GLU A 31 -3.02 13.96 -15.45
C GLU A 31 -3.63 14.56 -16.73
N ASP A 32 -3.31 14.01 -17.89
CA ASP A 32 -3.65 14.59 -19.20
C ASP A 32 -5.07 14.25 -19.66
N ASP A 33 -5.52 13.00 -19.50
CA ASP A 33 -6.82 12.57 -20.02
C ASP A 33 -7.97 12.84 -19.03
N MET A 34 -7.68 12.82 -17.72
CA MET A 34 -8.68 12.95 -16.65
C MET A 34 -8.59 14.26 -15.86
N ASP A 35 -7.60 15.12 -16.13
CA ASP A 35 -7.38 16.41 -15.44
C ASP A 35 -7.22 16.24 -13.91
N LEU A 36 -6.69 15.09 -13.46
CA LEU A 36 -6.46 14.75 -12.05
C LEU A 36 -5.00 15.03 -11.65
N TRP A 37 -4.68 16.32 -11.55
CA TRP A 37 -3.36 16.79 -11.13
C TRP A 37 -3.09 16.69 -9.64
N GLY A 38 -1.80 16.58 -9.27
CA GLY A 38 -1.36 16.61 -7.88
C GLY A 38 -1.34 15.24 -7.20
N VAL A 39 -1.39 14.17 -7.99
CA VAL A 39 -1.17 12.79 -7.54
C VAL A 39 0.34 12.55 -7.41
N GLU A 40 0.75 11.88 -6.34
CA GLU A 40 2.12 11.37 -6.21
C GLU A 40 2.19 9.94 -6.72
N TYR A 41 3.28 9.59 -7.41
CA TYR A 41 3.47 8.27 -7.99
C TYR A 41 4.78 7.68 -7.47
N GLN A 42 4.70 6.47 -6.92
CA GLN A 42 5.85 5.79 -6.34
C GLN A 42 5.90 4.36 -6.85
N ARG A 43 6.98 3.98 -7.54
CA ARG A 43 7.29 2.58 -7.83
C ARG A 43 7.87 1.94 -6.57
N VAL A 44 7.21 0.93 -6.03
CA VAL A 44 7.55 0.33 -4.72
C VAL A 44 8.27 -1.02 -4.86
N ALA A 45 7.92 -1.81 -5.87
CA ALA A 45 8.50 -3.13 -6.07
C ALA A 45 9.31 -3.22 -7.37
N LEU A 46 10.30 -4.12 -7.33
CA LEU A 46 11.23 -4.41 -8.40
C LEU A 46 11.91 -3.14 -8.92
N THR A 47 12.54 -2.38 -8.02
CA THR A 47 13.58 -1.42 -8.42
C THR A 47 14.87 -2.18 -8.74
N PRO A 48 15.81 -1.61 -9.54
CA PRO A 48 17.08 -2.27 -9.83
C PRO A 48 17.84 -2.69 -8.57
N GLU A 49 17.80 -1.85 -7.53
CA GLU A 49 18.46 -2.09 -6.24
C GLU A 49 17.82 -3.25 -5.48
N GLN A 50 16.49 -3.35 -5.50
CA GLN A 50 15.76 -4.46 -4.89
C GLN A 50 16.08 -5.79 -5.58
N ILE A 51 16.14 -5.79 -6.92
CA ILE A 51 16.47 -7.00 -7.69
C ILE A 51 17.84 -7.54 -7.32
N MET A 52 18.83 -6.66 -7.18
CA MET A 52 20.17 -7.04 -6.72
C MET A 52 20.17 -7.49 -5.25
N SER A 53 19.45 -6.78 -4.38
CA SER A 53 19.45 -7.04 -2.93
C SER A 53 18.74 -8.32 -2.54
N TYR A 54 17.68 -8.70 -3.26
CA TYR A 54 16.95 -9.94 -3.06
C TYR A 54 17.50 -11.11 -3.90
N GLU A 55 18.61 -10.90 -4.62
CA GLU A 55 19.23 -11.90 -5.50
C GLU A 55 18.22 -12.56 -6.45
N LEU A 56 17.28 -11.76 -6.99
CA LEU A 56 16.19 -12.30 -7.80
C LEU A 56 16.72 -12.89 -9.10
N PRO A 57 16.17 -14.03 -9.56
CA PRO A 57 16.51 -14.57 -10.85
C PRO A 57 16.14 -13.55 -11.92
N HIS A 58 17.13 -13.11 -12.68
CA HIS A 58 16.95 -12.29 -13.87
C HIS A 58 17.44 -13.09 -15.06
N ASP A 59 16.61 -13.21 -16.09
CA ASP A 59 17.01 -13.81 -17.36
C ASP A 59 17.19 -12.68 -18.39
N PRO A 60 18.44 -12.40 -18.83
CA PRO A 60 18.69 -11.39 -19.84
C PRO A 60 18.02 -11.70 -21.20
N GLN A 61 17.66 -12.97 -21.46
CA GLN A 61 16.92 -13.36 -22.65
C GLN A 61 15.39 -13.24 -22.50
N ALA A 62 14.88 -13.03 -21.28
CA ALA A 62 13.45 -12.87 -21.04
C ALA A 62 12.92 -11.49 -21.43
N VAL A 63 13.80 -10.51 -21.71
CA VAL A 63 13.35 -9.20 -22.17
C VAL A 63 12.74 -9.32 -23.57
N LYS A 64 11.51 -8.85 -23.70
CA LYS A 64 10.76 -8.86 -24.97
C LYS A 64 11.40 -7.89 -25.98
N ILE A 65 12.40 -8.36 -26.72
CA ILE A 65 13.15 -7.61 -27.76
C ILE A 65 12.23 -7.01 -28.83
N THR A 66 11.07 -7.65 -29.07
CA THR A 66 10.06 -7.17 -30.02
C THR A 66 9.23 -6.01 -29.50
N ASP A 67 9.35 -5.62 -28.23
CA ASP A 67 8.63 -4.49 -27.68
C ASP A 67 9.19 -3.17 -28.24
N ARG A 68 8.32 -2.30 -28.76
CA ARG A 68 8.71 -0.99 -29.32
C ARG A 68 9.37 -0.06 -28.27
N ARG A 69 9.11 -0.31 -26.99
CA ARG A 69 9.68 0.41 -25.83
C ARG A 69 11.07 -0.10 -25.44
N TYR A 70 11.48 -1.27 -25.98
CA TYR A 70 12.70 -1.97 -25.62
C TYR A 70 13.94 -1.09 -25.72
N ARG A 71 14.08 -0.30 -26.79
CA ARG A 71 15.25 0.56 -26.99
C ARG A 71 15.51 1.53 -25.83
N HIS A 72 14.48 2.29 -25.43
CA HIS A 72 14.62 3.27 -24.35
C HIS A 72 14.82 2.60 -22.99
N TYR A 73 14.19 1.44 -22.78
CA TYR A 73 14.32 0.67 -21.56
C TYR A 73 15.73 0.08 -21.40
N VAL A 74 16.26 -0.55 -22.44
CA VAL A 74 17.59 -1.20 -22.41
C VAL A 74 18.73 -0.21 -22.26
N GLU A 75 18.61 0.97 -22.86
CA GLU A 75 19.57 2.06 -22.63
C GLU A 75 19.67 2.46 -21.14
N ARG A 76 18.61 2.24 -20.36
CA ARG A 76 18.52 2.68 -18.97
C ARG A 76 18.76 1.56 -17.95
N PHE A 77 18.24 0.37 -18.21
CA PHE A 77 18.23 -0.75 -17.27
C PHE A 77 18.90 -2.02 -17.83
N GLY A 78 19.45 -1.95 -19.03
CA GLY A 78 19.98 -3.12 -19.72
C GLY A 78 18.88 -4.12 -20.06
N ASP A 79 19.26 -5.39 -20.10
CA ASP A 79 18.40 -6.52 -20.37
C ASP A 79 17.73 -7.09 -19.09
N LEU A 80 17.42 -6.23 -18.12
CA LEU A 80 16.79 -6.66 -16.88
C LEU A 80 15.30 -6.98 -17.10
N ALA A 81 14.93 -8.26 -16.93
CA ALA A 81 13.56 -8.75 -16.90
C ALA A 81 13.31 -9.54 -15.61
N VAL A 82 12.40 -9.05 -14.76
CA VAL A 82 11.97 -9.74 -13.52
C VAL A 82 10.47 -9.53 -13.31
N GLU A 83 9.74 -10.63 -13.10
CA GLU A 83 8.31 -10.61 -12.79
C GLU A 83 8.06 -10.41 -11.29
N LEU A 84 6.94 -9.79 -10.93
CA LEU A 84 6.59 -9.49 -9.54
C LEU A 84 6.49 -10.75 -8.67
N ASP A 85 6.11 -11.89 -9.25
CA ASP A 85 5.99 -13.17 -8.56
C ASP A 85 7.35 -13.80 -8.18
N ALA A 86 8.45 -13.28 -8.73
CA ALA A 86 9.81 -13.63 -8.29
C ALA A 86 10.08 -13.15 -6.86
N LEU A 87 9.37 -12.12 -6.39
CA LEU A 87 9.42 -11.69 -4.99
C LEU A 87 8.57 -12.62 -4.12
N HIS A 88 9.16 -13.08 -3.02
CA HIS A 88 8.43 -13.85 -2.03
C HIS A 88 7.24 -13.04 -1.48
N PRO A 89 6.03 -13.63 -1.31
CA PRO A 89 4.83 -12.88 -0.93
C PRO A 89 4.96 -12.08 0.38
N GLN A 90 5.79 -12.55 1.31
CA GLN A 90 6.08 -11.89 2.56
C GLN A 90 6.89 -10.61 2.34
N VAL A 91 7.81 -10.61 1.36
CA VAL A 91 8.58 -9.42 0.97
C VAL A 91 7.66 -8.39 0.32
N LEU A 92 6.79 -8.81 -0.60
CA LEU A 92 5.80 -7.91 -1.20
C LEU A 92 4.89 -7.25 -0.15
N ARG A 93 4.45 -8.04 0.84
CA ARG A 93 3.65 -7.52 1.96
C ARG A 93 4.44 -6.49 2.76
N GLN A 94 5.71 -6.77 3.06
CA GLN A 94 6.55 -5.86 3.82
C GLN A 94 6.76 -4.54 3.06
N LEU A 95 7.08 -4.60 1.77
CA LEU A 95 7.22 -3.43 0.91
C LEU A 95 5.93 -2.60 0.84
N ALA A 96 4.77 -3.25 0.79
CA ALA A 96 3.49 -2.56 0.83
C ALA A 96 3.23 -1.86 2.17
N VAL A 97 3.49 -2.54 3.29
CA VAL A 97 3.35 -1.94 4.63
C VAL A 97 4.29 -0.75 4.77
N GLU A 98 5.58 -0.91 4.47
CA GLU A 98 6.57 0.17 4.58
C GLU A 98 6.24 1.36 3.68
N ALA A 99 5.83 1.11 2.44
CA ALA A 99 5.45 2.18 1.54
C ALA A 99 4.21 2.93 2.06
N ILE A 100 3.20 2.22 2.57
CA ILE A 100 2.03 2.85 3.20
C ILE A 100 2.47 3.67 4.41
N GLU A 101 3.18 3.06 5.36
CA GLU A 101 3.63 3.70 6.61
C GLU A 101 4.50 4.93 6.37
N SER A 102 5.28 4.97 5.28
CA SER A 102 6.10 6.13 4.91
C SER A 102 5.31 7.41 4.63
N HIS A 103 3.99 7.28 4.34
CA HIS A 103 3.08 8.41 4.12
C HIS A 103 2.29 8.80 5.38
N PHE A 104 2.54 8.15 6.52
CA PHE A 104 1.91 8.46 7.80
C PHE A 104 2.94 8.96 8.81
N ASP A 105 2.50 9.89 9.67
CA ASP A 105 3.19 10.13 10.93
C ASP A 105 2.91 8.94 11.85
N MET A 106 3.85 7.99 11.88
CA MET A 106 3.69 6.76 12.63
C MET A 106 3.74 6.95 14.14
N ASP A 107 4.31 8.05 14.64
CA ASP A 107 4.29 8.37 16.07
C ASP A 107 2.89 8.84 16.46
N LEU A 108 2.32 9.77 15.69
CA LEU A 108 0.94 10.22 15.87
C LEU A 108 -0.05 9.06 15.69
N PHE A 109 0.16 8.19 14.69
CA PHE A 109 -0.68 7.02 14.46
C PHE A 109 -0.68 6.09 15.67
N ARG A 110 0.49 5.76 16.22
CA ARG A 110 0.62 4.90 17.41
C ARG A 110 -0.03 5.53 18.65
N GLU A 111 0.12 6.84 18.83
CA GLU A 111 -0.57 7.58 19.91
C GLU A 111 -2.09 7.44 19.77
N GLN A 112 -2.63 7.64 18.57
CA GLN A 112 -4.07 7.51 18.31
C GLN A 112 -4.57 6.08 18.54
N VAL A 113 -3.82 5.06 18.13
CA VAL A 113 -4.15 3.65 18.40
C VAL A 113 -4.22 3.37 19.91
N ALA A 114 -3.28 3.91 20.69
CA ALA A 114 -3.29 3.75 22.15
C ALA A 114 -4.50 4.44 22.80
N VAL A 115 -4.87 5.63 22.34
CA VAL A 115 -6.07 6.35 22.79
C VAL A 115 -7.32 5.54 22.46
N GLU A 116 -7.44 5.07 21.22
CA GLU A 116 -8.58 4.25 20.78
C GLU A 116 -8.75 3.00 21.65
N GLN A 117 -7.64 2.31 21.97
CA GLN A 117 -7.69 1.12 22.83
C GLN A 117 -8.24 1.43 24.23
N LEU A 118 -7.79 2.53 24.85
CA LEU A 118 -8.30 2.97 26.16
C LEU A 118 -9.78 3.34 26.09
N GLU A 119 -10.21 3.99 25.01
CA GLU A 119 -11.61 4.34 24.79
C GLU A 119 -12.49 3.10 24.62
N GLN A 120 -12.02 2.09 23.87
CA GLN A 120 -12.72 0.81 23.69
C GLN A 120 -12.89 0.08 25.02
N GLU A 121 -11.84 0.01 25.85
CA GLU A 121 -11.89 -0.58 27.19
C GLU A 121 -12.89 0.16 28.10
N ARG A 122 -12.87 1.50 28.06
CA ARG A 122 -13.81 2.33 28.83
C ARG A 122 -15.25 2.07 28.39
N LEU A 123 -15.52 2.07 27.09
CA LEU A 123 -16.84 1.79 26.52
C LEU A 123 -17.32 0.38 26.90
N ALA A 124 -16.45 -0.62 26.85
CA ALA A 124 -16.76 -1.98 27.28
C ALA A 124 -17.15 -2.02 28.77
N SER A 125 -16.43 -1.30 29.63
CA SER A 125 -16.73 -1.24 31.07
C SER A 125 -18.08 -0.56 31.35
N ILE A 126 -18.41 0.51 30.63
CA ILE A 126 -19.68 1.23 30.76
C ILE A 126 -20.83 0.33 30.31
N LYS A 127 -20.67 -0.36 29.17
CA LYS A 127 -21.64 -1.34 28.68
C LYS A 127 -21.92 -2.43 29.72
N GLN A 128 -20.88 -2.98 30.35
CA GLN A 128 -21.04 -3.99 31.40
C GLN A 128 -21.80 -3.47 32.63
N LYS A 129 -21.49 -2.24 33.09
CA LYS A 129 -22.20 -1.62 34.22
C LYS A 129 -23.68 -1.42 33.94
N ILE A 130 -24.01 -0.86 32.77
CA ILE A 130 -25.40 -0.64 32.35
C ILE A 130 -26.17 -1.97 32.28
N LEU A 131 -25.57 -3.02 31.70
CA LEU A 131 -26.20 -4.34 31.64
C LEU A 131 -26.45 -4.94 33.03
N ALA A 132 -25.50 -4.77 33.96
CA ALA A 132 -25.66 -5.26 35.33
C ALA A 132 -26.80 -4.54 36.07
N GLU A 133 -26.90 -3.21 35.96
CA GLU A 133 -27.98 -2.42 36.57
C GLU A 133 -29.35 -2.76 35.98
N MET A 134 -29.45 -2.89 34.65
CA MET A 134 -30.69 -3.28 33.98
C MET A 134 -31.18 -4.68 34.41
N ASN A 135 -30.27 -5.64 34.54
CA ASN A 135 -30.62 -6.99 35.01
C ASN A 135 -31.06 -6.98 36.48
N GLY A 136 -30.43 -6.15 37.32
CA GLY A 136 -30.83 -5.93 38.71
C GLY A 136 -32.26 -5.35 38.83
N LEU A 137 -32.58 -4.34 38.02
CA LEU A 137 -33.91 -3.72 37.97
C LEU A 137 -34.99 -4.70 37.50
N THR A 138 -34.72 -5.44 36.43
CA THR A 138 -35.68 -6.41 35.86
C THR A 138 -35.99 -7.55 36.83
N SER A 139 -35.01 -7.95 37.66
CA SER A 139 -35.18 -9.00 38.68
C SER A 139 -36.03 -8.56 39.87
N GLN A 140 -36.05 -7.26 40.20
CA GLN A 140 -36.88 -6.70 41.29
C GLN A 140 -38.34 -6.51 40.88
N THR A 141 -38.61 -6.21 39.61
CA THR A 141 -39.98 -6.00 39.11
C THR A 141 -40.76 -7.32 38.95
N SER A 142 -40.10 -8.48 38.85
CA SER A 142 -40.78 -9.79 38.77
C SER A 142 -41.13 -10.44 40.11
N GLN A 143 -40.77 -9.83 41.25
CA GLN A 143 -41.10 -10.32 42.60
C GLN A 143 -42.22 -9.52 43.30
N THR A 144 -42.87 -8.58 42.60
CA THR A 144 -44.03 -7.81 43.09
C THR A 144 -45.25 -8.14 42.26
#